data_AF-K1S2L7-F1
#
_entry.id   AF-K1S2L7-F1
#
_cell.length_a   1.000
_cell.length_b   1.000
_cell.length_c   1.000
_cell.angle_alpha   90.00
_cell.angle_beta   90.00
_cell.angle_gamma   90.00
#
_symmetry.space_group_name_H-M   'P 1'
#
loop_
_entity.id
_entity.type
_entity.pdbx_description
1 polymer ?
#
loop_
_entity_poly.entity_id
_entity_poly.type
_entity_poly.pdbx_seq_one_letter_code
_entity_poly.pdbx_strand_id
1 'polypeptide(L)'
;MSVSSRIFKAAALFSAAAIAIVSSGCSGDPVKQEIVTSITDQVQFSYETAKAQYMTIQEEAKIPASLDYAQSEAYYAPIDAKVKTNNISKNMKVKKGDILIALDTTDLDFQINDKEMKVAA
;
A
#
# COMPACT_ATOMS: atom_id res chain seq x y z
N MET A 1 26.41 -13.56 -39.02
CA MET A 1 26.58 -14.54 -37.93
C MET A 1 25.27 -14.53 -37.13
N SER A 2 24.62 -15.64 -36.77
CA SER A 2 24.86 -17.07 -37.08
C SER A 2 23.52 -17.83 -37.21
N VAL A 3 23.54 -18.99 -37.86
CA VAL A 3 22.43 -19.95 -38.10
C VAL A 3 21.87 -20.53 -36.77
N SER A 4 20.64 -21.04 -36.68
CA SER A 4 20.15 -22.31 -37.26
C SER A 4 18.63 -22.43 -37.05
N SER A 5 17.78 -22.62 -38.08
CA SER A 5 17.36 -23.90 -38.70
C SER A 5 16.75 -24.90 -37.71
N ARG A 6 15.59 -25.54 -37.89
CA ARG A 6 14.77 -25.91 -39.09
C ARG A 6 13.28 -25.47 -38.84
N ILE A 7 12.24 -25.77 -39.63
CA ILE A 7 12.09 -26.68 -40.78
C ILE A 7 11.25 -26.04 -41.92
N PHE A 8 10.21 -26.71 -42.44
CA PHE A 8 9.62 -26.50 -43.77
C PHE A 8 8.09 -26.54 -43.81
N LYS A 9 7.56 -25.81 -44.79
CA LYS A 9 6.18 -25.83 -45.29
C LYS A 9 5.83 -27.15 -46.01
N ALA A 10 4.61 -27.64 -45.85
CA ALA A 10 3.74 -28.21 -46.90
C ALA A 10 2.31 -28.30 -46.30
N ALA A 11 1.26 -27.67 -46.82
CA ALA A 11 0.68 -27.74 -48.16
C ALA A 11 0.01 -29.11 -48.46
N ALA A 12 -1.32 -29.15 -48.21
CA ALA A 12 -2.37 -29.95 -48.85
C ALA A 12 -2.19 -31.47 -49.07
N LEU A 13 -3.28 -32.24 -48.92
CA LEU A 13 -4.02 -32.84 -50.07
C LEU A 13 -5.12 -33.85 -49.64
N PHE A 14 -6.06 -34.08 -50.56
CA PHE A 14 -7.00 -35.21 -50.70
C PHE A 14 -8.17 -35.41 -49.72
N SER A 15 -9.23 -34.66 -50.04
CA SER A 15 -10.62 -35.08 -50.27
C SER A 15 -11.00 -36.58 -50.26
N ALA A 16 -12.26 -36.78 -49.84
CA ALA A 16 -13.26 -37.71 -50.40
C ALA A 16 -13.18 -39.23 -50.09
N ALA A 17 -14.18 -39.71 -49.35
CA ALA A 17 -15.03 -40.82 -49.77
C ALA A 17 -16.39 -40.74 -49.06
N ALA A 18 -17.45 -40.43 -49.81
CA ALA A 18 -18.82 -40.61 -49.33
C ALA A 18 -19.29 -42.01 -49.74
N ILE A 19 -19.81 -42.81 -48.80
CA ILE A 19 -20.69 -43.95 -49.12
C ILE A 19 -21.89 -43.88 -48.20
N ALA A 20 -23.02 -43.48 -48.77
CA ALA A 20 -24.33 -43.72 -48.18
C ALA A 20 -24.82 -45.13 -48.57
N ILE A 21 -25.79 -45.64 -47.80
CA ILE A 21 -26.61 -46.81 -48.12
C ILE A 21 -25.86 -48.16 -48.17
N VAL A 22 -26.01 -48.95 -47.11
CA VAL A 22 -26.38 -50.36 -47.30
C VAL A 22 -27.60 -50.66 -46.41
N SER A 23 -28.77 -50.41 -46.99
CA SER A 23 -30.01 -51.01 -46.51
C SER A 23 -29.97 -52.51 -46.78
N SER A 24 -29.52 -53.30 -45.81
CA SER A 24 -29.70 -54.75 -45.79
C SER A 24 -30.52 -55.10 -44.56
N GLY A 25 -31.80 -55.40 -44.76
CA GLY A 25 -32.67 -55.86 -43.69
C GLY A 25 -32.19 -57.22 -43.17
N CYS A 26 -32.06 -57.35 -41.86
CA CYS A 26 -32.04 -58.66 -41.21
C CYS A 26 -33.44 -58.92 -40.67
N SER A 27 -34.22 -59.69 -41.42
CA SER A 27 -35.47 -60.27 -40.96
C SER A 27 -35.16 -61.29 -39.85
N GLY A 28 -35.40 -60.89 -38.61
CA GLY A 28 -35.41 -61.76 -37.42
C GLY A 28 -36.57 -61.33 -36.54
N ASP A 29 -37.32 -62.30 -36.01
CA ASP A 29 -38.57 -62.07 -35.29
C ASP A 29 -38.44 -61.08 -34.12
N PRO A 30 -39.51 -60.34 -33.78
CA PRO A 30 -39.49 -59.38 -32.69
C PRO A 30 -39.35 -60.09 -31.34
N VAL A 31 -38.11 -60.21 -30.87
CA VAL A 31 -37.81 -60.55 -29.48
C VAL A 31 -38.47 -59.49 -28.61
N LYS A 32 -39.38 -59.93 -27.72
CA LYS A 32 -40.14 -59.08 -26.81
C LYS A 32 -39.19 -58.12 -26.08
N GLN A 33 -39.26 -56.84 -26.41
CA GLN A 33 -38.61 -55.80 -25.63
C GLN A 33 -39.39 -55.65 -24.33
N GLU A 34 -38.94 -56.33 -23.27
CA GLU A 34 -39.24 -55.86 -21.93
C GLU A 34 -38.75 -54.43 -21.81
N ILE A 35 -39.64 -53.55 -21.34
CA ILE A 35 -39.33 -52.14 -21.12
C ILE A 35 -38.45 -52.07 -19.87
N VAL A 36 -37.15 -52.31 -20.05
CA VAL A 36 -36.16 -51.87 -19.09
C VAL A 36 -36.13 -50.34 -19.20
N THR A 37 -36.93 -49.68 -18.37
CA THR A 37 -36.81 -48.25 -18.16
C THR A 37 -35.39 -48.01 -17.65
N SER A 38 -34.52 -47.49 -18.51
CA SER A 38 -33.15 -47.12 -18.15
C SER A 38 -33.23 -46.11 -17.01
N ILE A 39 -32.97 -46.58 -15.79
CA ILE A 39 -32.96 -45.75 -14.59
C ILE A 39 -31.98 -44.63 -14.87
N THR A 40 -32.49 -43.41 -14.83
CA THR A 40 -31.86 -42.19 -15.36
C THR A 40 -30.36 -42.16 -15.08
N ASP A 41 -29.55 -42.00 -16.13
CA ASP A 41 -28.10 -41.84 -16.02
C ASP A 41 -27.80 -40.80 -14.94
N GLN A 42 -27.18 -41.25 -13.84
CA GLN A 42 -26.94 -40.40 -12.68
C GLN A 42 -25.85 -39.39 -13.05
N VAL A 43 -26.28 -38.19 -13.42
CA VAL A 43 -25.40 -37.05 -13.69
C VAL A 43 -24.55 -36.79 -12.45
N GLN A 44 -23.28 -37.21 -12.49
CA GLN A 44 -22.32 -36.92 -11.43
C GLN A 44 -21.94 -35.44 -11.49
N PHE A 45 -22.61 -34.63 -10.68
CA PHE A 45 -22.23 -33.24 -10.45
C PHE A 45 -20.92 -33.19 -9.66
N SER A 46 -19.80 -33.08 -10.38
CA SER A 46 -18.50 -32.79 -9.79
C SER A 46 -18.45 -31.32 -9.36
N TYR A 47 -18.20 -31.09 -8.07
CA TYR A 47 -17.98 -29.76 -7.49
C TYR A 47 -16.65 -29.74 -6.75
N GLU A 48 -15.87 -28.68 -6.94
CA GLU A 48 -14.59 -28.53 -6.24
C GLU A 48 -14.82 -28.24 -4.76
N THR A 49 -14.06 -28.94 -3.90
CA THR A 49 -14.13 -28.74 -2.44
C THR A 49 -12.75 -28.43 -1.89
N ALA A 50 -12.67 -27.39 -1.06
CA ALA A 50 -11.47 -27.03 -0.32
C ALA A 50 -11.65 -27.36 1.16
N LYS A 51 -10.64 -27.98 1.78
CA LYS A 51 -10.66 -28.25 3.23
C LYS A 51 -10.21 -27.00 3.98
N ALA A 52 -11.15 -26.38 4.70
CA ALA A 52 -10.81 -25.31 5.65
C ALA A 52 -9.91 -25.86 6.77
N GLN A 53 -8.92 -25.07 7.18
CA GLN A 53 -8.06 -25.34 8.33
C GLN A 53 -8.15 -24.16 9.30
N TYR A 54 -8.12 -24.45 10.60
CA TYR A 54 -8.02 -23.40 11.61
C TYR A 54 -6.60 -22.81 11.59
N MET A 55 -6.52 -21.50 11.35
CA MET A 55 -5.28 -20.74 11.37
C MET A 55 -5.51 -19.40 12.05
N THR A 56 -4.49 -18.86 12.71
CA THR A 56 -4.54 -17.53 13.32
C THR A 56 -4.51 -16.48 12.22
N ILE A 57 -5.62 -15.77 12.04
CA ILE A 57 -5.68 -14.60 11.15
C ILE A 57 -4.98 -13.44 11.87
N GLN A 58 -4.01 -12.82 11.19
CA GLN A 58 -3.33 -11.62 11.65
C GLN A 58 -3.89 -10.43 10.89
N GLU A 59 -4.43 -9.45 11.61
CA GLU A 59 -5.02 -8.24 11.04
C GLU A 59 -4.23 -7.01 11.53
N GLU A 60 -3.54 -6.33 10.61
CA GLU A 60 -2.72 -5.15 10.90
C GLU A 60 -3.45 -3.85 10.57
N ALA A 61 -3.83 -3.09 11.60
CA ALA A 61 -4.42 -1.77 11.43
C ALA A 61 -3.32 -0.72 11.11
N LYS A 62 -3.23 -0.28 9.85
CA LYS A 62 -2.35 0.82 9.44
C LYS A 62 -2.98 2.17 9.78
N ILE A 63 -2.72 2.64 11.00
CA ILE A 63 -3.16 3.96 11.47
C ILE A 63 -2.14 5.01 11.02
N PRO A 64 -2.53 6.06 10.25
CA PRO A 64 -1.62 7.14 9.91
C PRO A 64 -1.30 7.97 11.16
N ALA A 65 -0.01 8.16 11.45
CA ALA A 65 0.47 8.97 12.55
C ALA A 65 1.47 10.02 12.02
N SER A 66 1.35 11.25 12.52
CA SER A 66 2.34 12.32 12.31
C SER A 66 3.31 12.37 13.49
N LEU A 67 4.61 12.47 13.20
CA LEU A 67 5.61 12.81 14.21
C LEU A 67 5.67 14.33 14.36
N ASP A 68 5.59 14.81 15.59
CA ASP A 68 5.77 16.22 15.95
C ASP A 68 6.90 16.36 16.98
N TYR A 69 7.37 17.58 17.21
CA TYR A 69 8.38 17.87 18.21
C TYR A 69 7.84 17.62 19.61
N ALA A 70 8.59 16.85 20.42
CA ALA A 70 8.20 16.54 21.80
C ALA A 70 8.00 17.80 22.67
N GLN A 71 8.71 18.89 22.35
CA GLN A 71 8.52 20.22 22.91
C GLN A 71 8.82 21.27 21.83
N SER A 72 8.04 22.34 21.79
CA SER A 72 8.22 23.49 20.89
C SER A 72 7.82 24.76 21.65
N GLU A 73 8.73 25.73 21.74
CA GLU A 73 8.53 27.00 22.42
C GLU A 73 8.86 28.17 21.49
N ALA A 74 8.06 29.23 21.55
CA ALA A 74 8.33 30.49 20.86
C ALA A 74 8.77 31.54 21.90
N TYR A 75 9.94 32.14 21.69
CA TYR A 75 10.46 33.20 22.54
C TYR A 75 10.20 34.58 21.94
N TYR A 76 9.82 35.51 22.80
CA TYR A 76 9.51 36.90 22.44
C TYR A 76 10.36 37.86 23.28
N ALA A 77 10.66 39.03 22.72
CA ALA A 77 11.29 40.11 23.48
C ALA A 77 10.33 40.60 24.59
N PRO A 78 10.79 40.74 25.85
CA PRO A 78 9.93 41.20 26.95
C PRO A 78 9.69 42.71 26.95
N ILE A 79 10.48 43.46 26.16
CA ILE A 79 10.40 44.91 25.97
C ILE A 79 10.48 45.23 24.48
N ASP A 80 9.85 46.33 24.06
CA ASP A 80 10.06 46.88 22.72
C ASP A 80 11.39 47.64 22.70
N ALA A 81 12.39 47.04 22.06
CA ALA A 81 13.75 47.56 22.00
C ALA A 81 14.47 47.04 20.74
N LYS A 82 15.48 47.79 20.30
CA LYS A 82 16.30 47.41 19.14
C LYS A 82 17.18 46.21 19.49
N VAL A 83 17.35 45.29 18.54
CA VAL A 83 18.34 44.20 18.68
C VAL A 83 19.74 44.78 18.59
N LYS A 84 20.54 44.56 19.64
CA LYS A 84 21.94 44.98 19.74
C LYS A 84 22.90 43.88 19.26
N THR A 85 22.64 42.63 19.65
CA THR A 85 23.36 41.46 19.11
C THR A 85 22.40 40.30 18.86
N ASN A 86 22.68 39.54 17.80
CA ASN A 86 22.02 38.27 17.52
C ASN A 86 23.08 37.16 17.57
N ASN A 87 22.94 36.26 18.52
CA ASN A 87 23.92 35.19 18.76
C ASN A 87 23.45 33.84 18.20
N ILE A 88 22.25 33.77 17.60
CA ILE A 88 21.66 32.53 17.09
C ILE A 88 21.78 32.38 15.58
N SER A 89 21.93 31.13 15.14
CA SER A 89 21.82 30.73 13.74
C SER A 89 20.87 29.55 13.59
N LYS A 90 20.41 29.29 12.36
CA LYS A 90 19.45 28.21 12.08
C LYS A 90 20.03 26.85 12.50
N ASN A 91 19.23 26.08 13.24
CA ASN A 91 19.58 24.77 13.80
C ASN A 91 20.74 24.79 14.84
N MET A 92 21.10 25.96 15.39
CA MET A 92 22.03 26.04 16.52
C MET A 92 21.44 25.32 17.74
N LYS A 93 22.24 24.47 18.40
CA LYS A 93 21.87 23.85 19.67
C LYS A 93 22.16 24.84 20.79
N VAL A 94 21.14 25.15 21.59
CA VAL A 94 21.21 26.07 22.73
C VAL A 94 20.89 25.33 24.03
N LYS A 95 21.32 25.89 25.16
CA LYS A 95 21.07 25.40 26.51
C LYS A 95 20.29 26.45 27.31
N LYS A 96 19.65 26.01 28.39
CA LYS A 96 19.00 26.90 29.34
C LYS A 96 20.03 27.88 29.93
N GLY A 97 19.81 29.17 29.72
CA GLY A 97 20.71 30.25 30.16
C GLY A 97 21.55 30.88 29.04
N ASP A 98 21.55 30.31 27.82
CA ASP A 98 22.26 30.91 26.68
C ASP A 98 21.59 32.22 26.23
N ILE A 99 22.39 33.28 26.04
CA ILE A 99 21.89 34.58 25.58
C ILE A 99 21.68 34.52 24.05
N LEU A 100 20.44 34.32 23.62
CA LEU A 100 20.10 34.16 22.20
C LEU A 100 20.18 35.49 21.43
N ILE A 101 19.61 36.54 22.02
CA ILE A 101 19.52 37.90 21.47
C ILE A 101 19.76 38.87 22.63
N ALA A 102 20.60 39.88 22.42
CA ALA A 102 20.70 41.02 23.34
C ALA A 102 19.97 42.23 22.74
N LEU A 103 19.16 42.89 23.56
CA LEU A 103 18.46 44.12 23.20
C LEU A 103 19.27 45.34 23.66
N ASP A 104 18.99 46.50 23.08
CA ASP A 104 19.48 47.78 23.59
C ASP A 104 18.64 48.20 24.81
N THR A 105 19.26 48.17 25.99
CA THR A 105 18.63 48.43 27.29
C THR A 105 18.89 49.83 27.83
N THR A 106 19.50 50.74 27.05
CA THR A 106 19.99 52.04 27.55
C THR A 106 18.96 52.84 28.37
N ASP A 107 17.70 52.89 27.92
CA ASP A 107 16.61 53.58 28.63
C ASP A 107 16.18 52.87 29.93
N LEU A 108 16.33 51.54 29.99
CA LEU A 108 16.06 50.73 31.18
C LEU A 108 17.20 50.85 32.20
N ASP A 109 18.44 50.86 31.72
CA ASP A 109 19.64 51.00 32.55
C ASP A 109 19.64 52.36 33.29
N PHE A 110 19.21 53.43 32.61
CA PHE A 110 19.01 54.74 33.25
C PHE A 110 17.92 54.71 34.34
N GLN A 111 16.79 54.05 34.09
CA GLN A 111 15.70 53.90 35.05
C GLN A 111 16.06 53.04 36.27
N ILE A 112 16.95 52.05 36.09
CA ILE A 112 17.50 51.24 37.19
C ILE A 112 18.40 52.12 38.05
N ASN A 113 19.35 52.84 37.44
CA ASN A 113 20.29 53.70 38.15
C ASN A 113 19.59 54.80 38.98
N ASP A 114 18.59 55.49 38.41
CA ASP A 114 17.77 56.48 39.12
C ASP A 114 17.07 55.88 40.36
N LYS A 115 16.62 54.62 40.29
CA LYS A 115 16.00 53.92 41.43
C LYS A 115 17.02 53.48 42.47
N GLU A 116 18.18 52.96 42.05
CA GLU A 116 19.27 52.58 42.97
C GLU A 116 19.75 53.78 43.79
N MET A 117 19.93 54.93 43.14
CA MET A 117 20.29 56.19 43.80
C MET A 117 19.22 56.67 44.80
N LYS A 118 17.93 56.37 44.57
CA LYS A 118 16.82 56.70 45.48
C LYS A 118 16.64 55.72 46.63
N VAL A 119 17.18 54.50 46.52
CA VAL A 119 17.17 53.48 47.59
C VAL A 119 18.39 53.62 48.51
N ALA A 120 19.48 54.22 48.01
CA ALA A 120 20.72 54.45 48.76
C ALA A 120 20.76 55.78 49.55
N ALA A 121 19.64 56.52 49.60
CA ALA A 121 19.51 57.84 50.24
C ALA A 121 18.53 57.82 51.42
#